data_AF-A0A2S0JLZ8-F1
#
_entry.id   AF-A0A2S0JLZ8-F1
#
_cell.length_a   1.000
_cell.length_b   1.000
_cell.length_c   1.000
_cell.angle_alpha   90.00
_cell.angle_beta   90.00
_cell.angle_gamma   90.00
#
_symmetry.space_group_name_H-M   'P 1'
#
loop_
_entity.id
_entity.type
_entity.pdbx_description
1 polymer ?
#
loop_
_entity_poly.entity_id
_entity_poly.type
_entity_poly.pdbx_seq_one_letter_code
_entity_poly.pdbx_strand_id
1 'polypeptide(L)'
;MATLTVKEKEYTLKCSIMLDKLLNKVIPEPKTKDGESQKDKLSGGISKVLPQLIEQDVEALVHLWEATIKLQTKKAPTQDEILEAIDARMNADDDATIMFTEVFEAIEESAFSRNELTKFKKNMLLVKEMKQKDEEEVQKTTLMMKRMSEGYKEITGRDLFEEKQTA
;
A
#
# COMPACT_ATOMS: atom_id res chain seq x y z
N MET A 1 3.52 -3.14 -15.34
CA MET A 1 3.77 -1.66 -15.22
C MET A 1 2.45 -0.95 -14.98
N ALA A 2 2.29 -0.31 -13.82
CA ALA A 2 1.04 0.38 -13.48
C ALA A 2 0.87 1.74 -14.18
N THR A 3 -0.23 1.90 -14.92
CA THR A 3 -0.66 3.16 -15.54
C THR A 3 -2.10 3.52 -15.18
N LEU A 4 -2.42 4.82 -15.20
CA LEU A 4 -3.77 5.35 -15.05
C LEU A 4 -3.96 6.54 -15.97
N THR A 5 -5.06 6.55 -16.74
CA THR A 5 -5.43 7.66 -17.60
C THR A 5 -6.48 8.52 -16.93
N VAL A 6 -6.18 9.80 -16.70
CA VAL A 6 -7.09 10.78 -16.10
C VAL A 6 -7.19 11.99 -17.02
N LYS A 7 -8.40 12.35 -17.46
CA LYS A 7 -8.65 13.47 -18.40
C LYS A 7 -7.73 13.43 -19.64
N GLU A 8 -7.73 12.30 -20.34
CA GLU A 8 -6.96 12.07 -21.58
C GLU A 8 -5.44 12.07 -21.41
N LYS A 9 -4.92 12.16 -20.18
CA LYS A 9 -3.50 12.06 -19.88
C LYS A 9 -3.20 10.78 -19.12
N GLU A 10 -2.28 9.99 -19.66
CA GLU A 10 -1.74 8.81 -19.00
C GLU A 10 -0.65 9.20 -17.99
N TYR A 11 -0.69 8.55 -16.82
CA TYR A 11 0.29 8.66 -15.76
C TYR A 11 0.84 7.28 -15.44
N THR A 12 2.15 7.19 -15.23
CA THR A 12 2.82 5.92 -14.87
C THR A 12 3.27 5.95 -13.42
N LEU A 13 2.96 4.91 -12.65
CA LEU A 13 3.46 4.78 -11.28
C LEU A 13 4.97 4.48 -11.30
N LYS A 14 5.74 5.27 -10.54
CA LYS A 14 7.17 5.01 -10.30
C LYS A 14 7.48 5.15 -8.82
N CYS A 15 7.69 4.01 -8.17
CA CYS A 15 8.02 3.97 -6.75
C CYS A 15 9.41 4.57 -6.49
N SER A 16 9.43 5.71 -5.79
CA SER A 16 10.63 6.49 -5.51
C SER A 16 10.55 7.14 -4.13
N ILE A 17 11.68 7.64 -3.63
CA ILE A 17 11.73 8.42 -2.37
C ILE A 17 10.83 9.66 -2.44
N MET A 18 10.69 10.26 -3.64
CA MET A 18 9.82 11.42 -3.83
C MET A 18 8.33 11.05 -3.73
N LEU A 19 7.95 9.88 -4.24
CA LEU A 19 6.60 9.35 -4.08
C LEU A 19 6.31 9.08 -2.60
N ASP A 20 7.23 8.43 -1.90
CA ASP A 20 7.11 8.15 -0.46
C ASP A 20 6.89 9.43 0.36
N LYS A 21 7.67 10.48 0.07
CA LYS A 21 7.53 11.78 0.72
C LYS A 21 6.16 12.43 0.45
N LEU A 22 5.59 12.25 -0.73
CA LEU A 22 4.27 12.79 -1.05
C LEU A 22 3.14 11.98 -0.43
N LEU A 23 3.22 10.66 -0.46
CA LEU A 23 2.29 9.76 0.24
C LEU A 23 2.21 10.12 1.73
N ASN A 24 3.36 10.36 2.36
CA ASN A 24 3.43 10.82 3.75
C ASN A 24 2.72 12.16 4.03
N LYS A 25 2.48 12.98 3.01
CA LYS A 25 1.74 14.25 3.13
C LYS A 25 0.26 14.10 2.82
N VAL A 26 -0.07 13.23 1.87
CA VAL A 26 -1.43 12.97 1.43
C VAL A 26 -2.18 12.16 2.48
N ILE A 27 -1.49 11.19 3.10
CA ILE A 27 -2.09 10.30 4.09
C ILE A 27 -1.87 10.89 5.48
N PRO A 28 -2.96 11.31 6.17
CA PRO A 28 -2.85 11.86 7.50
C PRO A 28 -2.34 10.79 8.49
N GLU A 29 -1.49 11.20 9.44
CA GLU A 29 -1.12 10.30 10.53
C GLU A 29 -2.32 10.06 11.45
N PRO A 30 -2.53 8.82 11.92
CA PRO A 30 -3.55 8.55 12.92
C PRO A 30 -3.27 9.43 14.15
N LYS A 31 -4.27 10.23 14.51
CA LYS A 31 -4.23 11.05 15.73
C LYS A 31 -4.52 10.16 16.92
N THR A 32 -3.74 10.28 17.99
CA THR A 32 -4.08 9.66 19.27
C THR A 32 -5.32 10.33 19.87
N LYS A 33 -5.94 9.72 20.88
CA LYS A 33 -7.09 10.29 21.61
C LYS A 33 -6.80 11.68 22.21
N ASP A 34 -5.54 12.02 22.40
CA ASP A 34 -5.08 13.30 22.94
C ASP A 34 -4.70 14.33 21.84
N GLY A 35 -4.94 14.01 20.57
CA GLY A 35 -4.70 14.91 19.43
C GLY A 35 -3.25 15.00 18.98
N GLU A 36 -2.33 14.28 19.62
CA GLU A 36 -0.93 14.17 19.18
C GLU A 36 -0.81 13.18 18.02
N SER A 37 -0.14 13.58 16.94
CA SER A 37 0.22 12.66 15.87
C SER A 37 1.16 11.59 16.42
N GLN A 38 0.77 10.32 16.32
CA GLN A 38 1.73 9.23 16.50
C GLN A 38 2.64 9.25 15.26
N LYS A 39 3.74 10.02 15.36
CA LYS A 39 4.84 9.92 14.40
C LYS A 39 5.44 8.55 14.54
N ASP A 40 4.91 7.60 13.80
CA ASP A 40 5.53 6.31 13.64
C ASP A 40 6.78 6.54 12.78
N LYS A 41 7.89 6.87 13.44
CA LYS A 41 9.19 7.20 12.81
C LYS A 41 9.75 6.04 11.98
N LEU A 42 9.06 4.89 11.98
CA LEU A 42 9.45 3.64 11.35
C LEU A 42 8.73 3.38 10.02
N SER A 43 7.74 4.18 9.60
CA SER A 43 7.02 3.97 8.34
C SER A 43 7.14 5.15 7.36
N GLY A 44 7.71 4.88 6.18
CA GLY A 44 7.59 5.75 5.02
C GLY A 44 6.14 5.81 4.49
N GLY A 45 5.86 6.72 3.57
CA GLY A 45 4.55 6.87 2.96
C GLY A 45 4.10 5.62 2.19
N ILE A 46 5.03 4.91 1.55
CA ILE A 46 4.76 3.60 0.93
C ILE A 46 4.37 2.58 1.99
N SER A 47 5.10 2.54 3.12
CA SER A 47 4.79 1.63 4.22
C SER A 47 3.40 1.86 4.84
N LYS A 48 2.88 3.10 4.77
CA LYS A 48 1.53 3.44 5.25
C LYS A 48 0.42 2.89 4.35
N VAL A 49 0.62 2.88 3.02
CA VAL A 49 -0.39 2.35 2.07
C VAL A 49 -0.33 0.84 1.89
N LEU A 50 0.80 0.20 2.17
CA LEU A 50 0.97 -1.24 1.95
C LEU A 50 -0.16 -2.11 2.56
N PRO A 51 -0.55 -1.94 3.84
CA PRO A 51 -1.65 -2.72 4.41
C PRO A 51 -2.97 -2.55 3.66
N GLN A 52 -3.27 -1.31 3.27
CA GLN A 52 -4.53 -0.95 2.61
C GLN A 52 -4.55 -1.48 1.17
N LEU A 53 -3.42 -1.40 0.45
CA LEU A 53 -3.28 -1.97 -0.89
C LEU A 53 -3.38 -3.50 -0.89
N ILE A 54 -2.87 -4.18 0.16
CA ILE A 54 -3.04 -5.63 0.35
C ILE A 54 -4.53 -5.98 0.54
N GLU A 55 -5.27 -5.10 1.19
CA GLU A 55 -6.72 -5.25 1.43
C GLU A 55 -7.58 -4.72 0.28
N GLN A 56 -6.96 -4.41 -0.87
CA GLN A 56 -7.61 -3.88 -2.07
C GLN A 56 -8.44 -2.60 -1.80
N ASP A 57 -7.97 -1.77 -0.87
CA ASP A 57 -8.59 -0.49 -0.52
C ASP A 57 -8.40 0.53 -1.65
N VAL A 58 -9.52 0.91 -2.27
CA VAL A 58 -9.57 1.89 -3.36
C VAL A 58 -9.14 3.29 -2.90
N GLU A 59 -9.37 3.68 -1.65
CA GLU A 59 -8.95 4.98 -1.14
C GLU A 59 -7.42 5.08 -1.09
N ALA A 60 -6.74 4.00 -0.69
CA ALA A 60 -5.28 3.94 -0.75
C ALA A 60 -4.75 4.01 -2.18
N LEU A 61 -5.48 3.43 -3.15
CA LEU A 61 -5.15 3.51 -4.57
C LEU A 61 -5.30 4.95 -5.10
N VAL A 62 -6.37 5.66 -4.71
CA VAL A 62 -6.56 7.08 -5.01
C VAL A 62 -5.41 7.92 -4.45
N HIS A 63 -5.04 7.73 -3.18
CA HIS A 63 -3.91 8.45 -2.57
C HIS A 63 -2.58 8.17 -3.28
N LEU A 64 -2.35 6.92 -3.70
CA LEU A 64 -1.16 6.54 -4.47
C LEU A 64 -1.11 7.25 -5.83
N TRP A 65 -2.22 7.28 -6.55
CA TRP A 65 -2.31 7.97 -7.83
C TRP A 65 -2.24 9.49 -7.67
N GLU A 66 -2.87 10.07 -6.66
CA GLU A 66 -2.76 11.49 -6.35
C GLU A 66 -1.30 11.90 -6.11
N ALA A 67 -0.57 11.13 -5.30
CA ALA A 67 0.85 11.37 -5.05
C ALA A 67 1.69 11.21 -6.34
N THR A 68 1.39 10.20 -7.15
CA THR A 68 2.05 9.94 -8.43
C THR A 68 1.85 11.09 -9.42
N ILE A 69 0.61 11.54 -9.58
CA ILE A 69 0.22 12.59 -10.52
C ILE A 69 0.84 13.93 -10.09
N LYS A 70 0.85 14.24 -8.79
CA LYS A 70 1.53 15.44 -8.25
C LYS A 70 3.03 15.50 -8.55
N LEU A 71 3.70 14.37 -8.82
CA LEU A 71 5.10 14.36 -9.29
C LEU A 71 5.24 14.71 -10.78
N GLN A 72 4.21 14.45 -11.58
CA GLN A 72 4.25 14.53 -13.04
C GLN A 72 3.56 15.77 -13.60
N THR A 73 2.73 16.44 -12.80
CA THR A 73 2.05 17.68 -13.20
C THR A 73 1.84 18.62 -12.02
N LYS A 74 1.90 19.92 -12.30
CA LYS A 74 1.52 20.98 -11.33
C LYS A 74 0.00 21.18 -11.25
N LYS A 75 -0.72 20.80 -12.32
CA LYS A 75 -2.19 20.83 -12.38
C LYS A 75 -2.69 19.42 -12.19
N ALA A 76 -2.72 18.97 -10.94
CA ALA A 76 -3.23 17.65 -10.59
C ALA A 76 -4.77 17.64 -10.71
N PRO A 77 -5.38 16.56 -11.24
CA PRO A 77 -6.81 16.30 -11.11
C PRO A 77 -7.26 16.25 -9.65
N THR A 78 -8.57 16.38 -9.41
CA THR A 78 -9.16 16.20 -8.08
C THR A 78 -9.16 14.72 -7.68
N GLN A 79 -9.38 14.42 -6.40
CA GLN A 79 -9.53 13.03 -5.94
C GLN A 79 -10.73 12.35 -6.60
N ASP A 80 -11.86 13.05 -6.76
CA ASP A 80 -13.04 12.53 -7.46
C ASP A 80 -12.72 12.15 -8.91
N GLU A 81 -11.96 12.98 -9.63
CA GLU A 81 -11.55 12.69 -11.02
C GLU A 81 -10.59 11.49 -11.11
N ILE A 82 -9.77 11.27 -10.09
CA ILE A 82 -8.90 10.10 -9.99
C ILE A 82 -9.74 8.86 -9.69
N LEU A 83 -10.72 8.96 -8.78
CA LEU A 83 -11.62 7.87 -8.43
C LEU A 83 -12.46 7.45 -9.64
N GLU A 84 -13.03 8.39 -10.38
CA GLU A 84 -13.76 8.12 -11.63
C GLU A 84 -12.87 7.39 -12.66
N ALA A 85 -11.60 7.78 -12.78
CA ALA A 85 -10.66 7.10 -13.68
C ALA A 85 -10.31 5.68 -13.22
N ILE A 86 -10.17 5.46 -11.91
CA ILE A 86 -9.93 4.13 -11.34
C ILE A 86 -11.16 3.24 -11.58
N ASP A 87 -12.36 3.73 -11.30
CA ASP A 87 -13.62 3.01 -11.52
C ASP A 87 -13.80 2.65 -13.00
N ALA A 88 -13.60 3.60 -13.90
CA ALA A 88 -13.67 3.36 -15.34
C ALA A 88 -12.67 2.29 -15.80
N ARG A 89 -11.45 2.31 -15.25
CA ARG A 89 -10.43 1.32 -15.58
C ARG A 89 -10.78 -0.06 -15.03
N MET A 90 -11.18 -0.17 -13.76
CA MET A 90 -11.59 -1.44 -13.16
C MET A 90 -12.77 -2.08 -13.90
N ASN A 91 -13.75 -1.27 -14.33
CA ASN A 91 -14.87 -1.73 -15.15
C ASN A 91 -14.46 -2.19 -16.55
N ALA A 92 -13.44 -1.55 -17.16
CA ALA A 92 -12.92 -1.96 -18.47
C ALA A 92 -12.11 -3.25 -18.39
N ASP A 93 -11.40 -3.47 -17.27
CA ASP A 93 -10.59 -4.65 -17.00
C ASP A 93 -11.45 -5.88 -16.61
N ASP A 94 -12.73 -5.68 -16.24
CA ASP A 94 -13.66 -6.69 -15.67
C ASP A 94 -13.07 -7.44 -14.46
N ASP A 95 -12.05 -6.85 -13.84
CA ASP A 95 -11.30 -7.39 -12.70
C ASP A 95 -10.56 -6.26 -11.97
N ALA A 96 -11.06 -5.91 -10.79
CA ALA A 96 -10.45 -4.86 -9.96
C ALA A 96 -9.04 -5.24 -9.45
N THR A 97 -8.69 -6.53 -9.41
CA THR A 97 -7.41 -7.01 -8.86
C THR A 97 -6.23 -6.70 -9.78
N ILE A 98 -6.46 -6.49 -11.09
CA ILE A 98 -5.42 -6.21 -12.08
C ILE A 98 -4.65 -4.93 -11.71
N MET A 99 -5.37 -3.87 -11.32
CA MET A 99 -4.70 -2.61 -10.95
C MET A 99 -3.84 -2.76 -9.70
N PHE A 100 -4.30 -3.50 -8.69
CA PHE A 100 -3.50 -3.79 -7.50
C PHE A 100 -2.27 -4.63 -7.87
N THR A 101 -2.43 -5.64 -8.73
CA THR A 101 -1.33 -6.48 -9.23
C THR A 101 -0.21 -5.63 -9.83
N GLU A 102 -0.55 -4.74 -10.76
CA GLU A 102 0.42 -3.84 -11.40
C GLU A 102 1.08 -2.87 -10.41
N VAL A 103 0.35 -2.42 -9.38
CA VAL A 103 0.91 -1.58 -8.32
C VAL A 103 1.96 -2.35 -7.53
N PHE A 104 1.70 -3.61 -7.19
CA PHE A 104 2.67 -4.46 -6.49
C PHE A 104 3.87 -4.81 -7.37
N GLU A 105 3.69 -5.00 -8.68
CA GLU A 105 4.81 -5.11 -9.63
C GLU A 105 5.69 -3.85 -9.57
N ALA A 106 5.10 -2.65 -9.62
CA ALA A 106 5.85 -1.39 -9.57
C ALA A 106 6.59 -1.19 -8.23
N ILE A 107 5.99 -1.63 -7.12
CA ILE A 107 6.64 -1.66 -5.79
C ILE A 107 7.86 -2.57 -5.81
N GLU A 108 7.79 -3.69 -6.52
CA GLU A 108 8.87 -4.66 -6.55
C GLU A 108 9.95 -4.36 -7.58
N GLU A 109 9.66 -3.60 -8.63
CA GLU A 109 10.68 -3.15 -9.59
C GLU A 109 11.68 -2.18 -8.96
N SER A 110 11.24 -1.34 -8.01
CA SER A 110 12.09 -0.34 -7.36
C SER A 110 12.81 -0.87 -6.11
N ALA A 111 14.14 -0.73 -6.10
CA ALA A 111 14.97 -1.13 -4.96
C ALA A 111 14.59 -0.42 -3.65
N PHE A 112 14.11 0.82 -3.75
CA PHE A 112 13.67 1.58 -2.59
C PHE A 112 12.39 0.99 -1.98
N SER A 113 11.35 0.75 -2.80
CA SER A 113 10.09 0.23 -2.31
C SER A 113 10.16 -1.26 -1.93
N ARG A 114 11.05 -2.06 -2.54
CA ARG A 114 11.37 -3.41 -2.02
C ARG A 114 11.90 -3.38 -0.59
N ASN A 115 12.72 -2.38 -0.26
CA ASN A 115 13.21 -2.22 1.11
C ASN A 115 12.07 -1.83 2.07
N GLU A 116 11.14 -0.97 1.65
CA GLU A 116 9.96 -0.62 2.44
C GLU A 116 9.05 -1.84 2.65
N LEU A 117 8.76 -2.63 1.61
CA LEU A 117 8.01 -3.88 1.74
C LEU A 117 8.71 -4.88 2.69
N THR A 118 10.04 -4.96 2.63
CA THR A 118 10.83 -5.82 3.54
C THR A 118 10.71 -5.33 4.98
N LYS A 119 10.79 -4.02 5.23
CA LYS A 119 10.62 -3.44 6.57
C LYS A 119 9.22 -3.69 7.09
N PHE A 120 8.20 -3.50 6.25
CA PHE A 120 6.80 -3.78 6.58
C PHE A 120 6.63 -5.23 7.06
N LYS A 121 7.14 -6.22 6.29
CA LYS A 121 7.12 -7.64 6.67
C LYS A 121 7.79 -7.90 8.02
N LYS A 122 8.98 -7.32 8.24
CA LYS A 122 9.73 -7.45 9.51
C LYS A 122 8.97 -6.86 10.70
N ASN A 123 8.38 -5.68 10.53
CA ASN A 123 7.61 -5.02 11.58
C ASN A 123 6.38 -5.85 11.96
N MET A 124 5.71 -6.47 11.01
CA MET A 124 4.57 -7.36 11.29
C MET A 124 4.98 -8.61 12.07
N LEU A 125 6.13 -9.21 11.75
CA LEU A 125 6.67 -10.33 12.52
C LEU A 125 7.04 -9.92 13.95
N LEU A 126 7.63 -8.73 14.13
CA LEU A 126 7.94 -8.21 15.47
C LEU A 126 6.68 -7.98 16.30
N VAL A 127 5.61 -7.45 15.71
CA VAL A 127 4.31 -7.30 16.40
C VAL A 127 3.79 -8.66 16.87
N LYS A 128 3.89 -9.70 16.03
CA LYS A 128 3.53 -11.07 16.42
C LYS A 128 4.34 -11.56 17.61
N GLU A 129 5.66 -11.33 17.62
CA GLU A 129 6.55 -11.73 18.72
C GLU A 129 6.24 -10.98 20.03
N MET A 130 5.97 -9.69 19.96
CA MET A 130 5.69 -8.86 21.14
C MET A 130 4.37 -9.22 21.83
N LYS A 131 3.39 -9.71 21.07
CA LYS A 131 2.03 -10.00 21.56
C LYS A 131 1.86 -11.42 22.10
N GLN A 132 2.91 -12.25 22.14
CA GLN A 132 2.86 -13.68 22.50
C GLN A 132 2.40 -14.02 23.93
N LYS A 133 2.17 -13.04 24.80
CA LYS A 133 1.85 -13.26 26.23
C LYS A 133 0.37 -13.15 26.58
N ASP A 134 -0.46 -12.69 25.64
CA ASP A 134 -1.90 -12.48 25.83
C ASP A 134 -2.65 -13.27 24.75
N GLU A 135 -3.46 -14.25 25.15
CA GLU A 135 -4.13 -15.16 24.21
C GLU A 135 -5.10 -14.43 23.26
N GLU A 136 -5.81 -13.40 23.73
CA GLU A 136 -6.75 -12.64 22.89
C GLU A 136 -5.98 -11.82 21.84
N GLU A 137 -4.90 -11.17 22.26
CA GLU A 137 -4.03 -10.40 21.36
C GLU A 137 -3.27 -11.30 20.37
N VAL A 138 -2.87 -12.50 20.78
CA VAL A 138 -2.29 -13.52 19.88
C VAL A 138 -3.28 -13.92 18.80
N GLN A 139 -4.54 -14.19 19.16
CA GLN A 139 -5.58 -14.56 18.20
C GLN A 139 -5.86 -13.45 17.19
N LYS A 140 -6.04 -12.21 17.67
CA LYS A 140 -6.24 -11.03 16.81
C LYS A 140 -5.08 -10.81 15.85
N THR A 141 -3.85 -10.87 16.36
CA THR A 141 -2.64 -10.68 15.55
C THR A 141 -2.48 -11.79 14.51
N THR A 142 -2.77 -13.04 14.89
CA THR A 142 -2.72 -14.18 13.97
C THR A 142 -3.74 -14.05 12.85
N LEU A 143 -4.98 -13.67 13.16
CA LEU A 143 -6.02 -13.47 12.16
C LEU A 143 -5.69 -12.32 11.21
N MET A 144 -5.19 -11.19 11.75
CA MET A 144 -4.73 -10.06 10.95
C MET A 144 -3.63 -10.47 9.98
N MET A 145 -2.59 -11.18 10.46
CA MET A 145 -1.48 -11.63 9.60
C MET A 145 -1.95 -12.63 8.54
N LYS A 146 -2.88 -13.52 8.87
CA LYS A 146 -3.48 -14.44 7.91
C LYS A 146 -4.20 -13.68 6.80
N ARG A 147 -5.07 -12.73 7.14
CA ARG A 147 -5.78 -11.87 6.16
C ARG A 147 -4.80 -11.16 5.23
N MET A 148 -3.75 -10.57 5.79
CA MET A 148 -2.73 -9.88 5.00
C MET A 148 -1.98 -10.82 4.05
N SER A 149 -1.65 -12.02 4.52
CA SER A 149 -0.97 -13.00 3.68
C SER A 149 -1.86 -13.52 2.54
N GLU A 150 -3.15 -13.75 2.82
CA GLU A 150 -4.12 -14.18 1.81
C GLU A 150 -4.34 -13.10 0.75
N GLY A 151 -4.57 -11.83 1.15
CA GLY A 151 -4.74 -10.73 0.20
C GLY A 151 -3.50 -10.48 -0.66
N TYR A 152 -2.29 -10.52 -0.07
CA TYR A 152 -1.06 -10.37 -0.84
C TYR A 152 -0.85 -11.53 -1.82
N LYS A 153 -1.25 -12.75 -1.45
CA LYS A 153 -1.19 -13.93 -2.33
C LYS A 153 -2.19 -13.85 -3.47
N GLU A 154 -3.39 -13.37 -3.21
CA GLU A 154 -4.41 -13.11 -4.23
C GLU A 154 -3.92 -12.12 -5.28
N ILE A 155 -3.26 -11.05 -4.84
CA ILE A 155 -2.77 -9.99 -5.75
C ILE A 155 -1.47 -10.40 -6.47
N THR A 156 -0.55 -11.09 -5.79
CA THR A 156 0.82 -11.28 -6.30
C THR A 156 1.19 -12.72 -6.62
N GLY A 157 0.31 -13.68 -6.32
CA GLY A 157 0.58 -15.12 -6.42
C GLY A 157 1.61 -15.65 -5.41
N ARG A 158 2.10 -14.83 -4.47
CA ARG A 158 3.20 -15.16 -3.54
C ARG A 158 2.80 -15.01 -2.09
N ASP A 159 3.48 -15.73 -1.20
CA ASP A 159 3.25 -15.60 0.23
C ASP A 159 3.91 -14.33 0.78
N LEU A 160 3.17 -13.57 1.60
CA LEU A 160 3.66 -12.32 2.18
C LEU A 160 4.81 -12.60 3.15
N PHE A 161 4.62 -13.62 3.99
CA PHE A 161 5.59 -14.14 4.93
C PHE A 161 6.07 -15.49 4.39
N GLU A 162 7.20 -15.51 3.69
CA GLU A 162 7.85 -16.78 3.39
C GLU A 162 8.24 -17.44 4.71
N GLU A 163 7.64 -18.59 5.02
CA GLU A 163 8.23 -19.48 6.01
C GLU A 163 9.56 -19.94 5.41
N LYS A 164 10.67 -19.42 5.93
CA LYS A 164 11.93 -20.14 5.79
C LYS A 164 11.73 -21.48 6.51
N GLN A 165 11.33 -22.51 5.76
CA GLN A 165 11.60 -23.87 6.15
C GLN A 165 13.12 -23.97 6.25
N THR A 166 13.59 -23.87 7.49
CA THR A 166 14.96 -24.24 7.82
C THR A 166 14.98 -25.75 7.66
N ALA A 167 15.58 -26.20 6.56
CA ALA A 167 15.94 -27.59 6.34
C ALA A 167 16.98 -28.03 7.37
#